data_AF-A0A942HJW0-F1
#
_entry.id   AF-A0A942HJW0-F1
#
_cell.length_a   1.000
_cell.length_b   1.000
_cell.length_c   1.000
_cell.angle_alpha   90.00
_cell.angle_beta   90.00
_cell.angle_gamma   90.00
#
_symmetry.space_group_name_H-M   'P 1'
#
loop_
_entity.id
_entity.type
_entity.pdbx_description
1 polymer ?
#
loop_
_entity_poly.entity_id
_entity_poly.type
_entity_poly.pdbx_seq_one_letter_code
_entity_poly.pdbx_strand_id
1 'polypeptide(L)'
;MMTLVEAYEEEHDAIPDASPAEVLRALIDANNLRQKDLAPIFGSESIVSEILRNKRALNKTHIGKLSKRFRVSPAVFFFRTTK
;
A
#
# COMPACT_ATOMS: atom_id res chain seq x y z
N MET A 1 28.35 21.96 0.83
CA MET A 1 27.44 22.19 1.97
C MET A 1 26.19 21.34 1.71
N MET A 2 25.87 20.47 2.66
CA MET A 2 24.82 19.44 2.72
C MET A 2 23.76 19.43 1.60
N THR A 3 23.95 18.53 0.63
CA THR A 3 22.86 17.97 -0.18
C THR A 3 22.21 16.85 0.63
N LEU A 4 20.95 17.05 1.03
CA LEU A 4 20.10 15.96 1.51
C LEU A 4 18.85 15.91 0.61
N VAL A 5 19.12 15.82 -0.68
CA VAL A 5 18.13 15.52 -1.73
C VAL A 5 18.66 14.30 -2.50
N GLU A 6 19.16 13.30 -1.76
CA GLU A 6 19.83 12.10 -2.33
C GLU A 6 19.16 10.81 -1.81
N ALA A 7 17.83 10.80 -1.77
CA ALA A 7 17.07 9.56 -1.51
C ALA A 7 15.64 9.59 -2.10
N TYR A 8 15.42 10.32 -3.21
CA TYR A 8 14.12 10.35 -3.89
C TYR A 8 14.20 9.95 -5.37
N GLU A 9 15.35 9.45 -5.85
CA GLU A 9 15.61 9.12 -7.26
C GLU A 9 15.93 7.64 -7.56
N GLU A 10 15.65 6.71 -6.66
CA GLU A 10 15.58 5.26 -6.96
C GLU A 10 14.34 4.77 -6.23
N GLU A 11 13.18 4.60 -6.87
CA GLU A 11 12.84 3.33 -7.53
C GLU A 11 11.52 3.56 -8.29
N HIS A 12 11.57 4.33 -9.37
CA HIS A 12 10.52 4.32 -10.38
C HIS A 12 10.81 3.21 -11.42
N ASP A 13 11.38 2.09 -10.95
CA ASP A 13 11.61 0.89 -11.73
C ASP A 13 10.26 0.18 -11.95
N ALA A 14 9.78 0.36 -13.18
CA ALA A 14 8.77 -0.41 -13.90
C ALA A 14 8.01 -1.46 -13.07
N ILE A 15 6.85 -1.13 -12.47
CA ILE A 15 5.93 -2.02 -11.74
C ILE A 15 5.92 -3.46 -12.33
N PRO A 16 6.70 -4.41 -11.81
CA PRO A 16 6.67 -5.78 -12.26
C PRO A 16 6.10 -6.59 -11.08
N ASP A 17 4.80 -6.92 -11.12
CA ASP A 17 4.19 -7.74 -10.06
C ASP A 17 4.19 -7.14 -8.64
N ALA A 18 3.93 -5.83 -8.49
CA ALA A 18 3.78 -5.23 -7.17
C ALA A 18 2.70 -5.94 -6.34
N SER A 19 3.10 -6.46 -5.18
CA SER A 19 2.19 -7.11 -4.25
C SER A 19 1.13 -6.10 -3.74
N PRO A 20 -0.07 -6.56 -3.35
CA PRO A 20 -1.10 -5.65 -2.82
C PRO A 20 -0.62 -4.86 -1.58
N ALA A 21 0.39 -5.36 -0.87
CA ALA A 21 1.06 -4.69 0.23
C ALA A 21 1.91 -3.49 -0.23
N GLU A 22 2.63 -3.61 -1.34
CA GLU A 22 3.44 -2.53 -1.92
C GLU A 22 2.57 -1.42 -2.47
N VAL A 23 1.46 -1.76 -3.15
CA VAL A 23 0.49 -0.76 -3.59
C VAL A 23 -0.11 -0.01 -2.40
N LEU A 24 -0.43 -0.72 -1.32
CA LEU A 24 -0.89 -0.06 -0.09
C LEU A 24 0.18 0.88 0.48
N ARG A 25 1.45 0.47 0.48
CA ARG A 25 2.56 1.30 0.97
C ARG A 25 2.75 2.56 0.14
N ALA A 26 2.70 2.44 -1.19
CA ALA A 26 2.76 3.58 -2.10
C ALA A 26 1.58 4.54 -1.88
N LEU A 27 0.37 4.03 -1.63
CA LEU A 27 -0.79 4.88 -1.33
C LEU A 27 -0.66 5.59 0.01
N ILE A 28 -0.10 4.94 1.03
CA ILE A 28 0.18 5.56 2.33
C ILE A 28 1.17 6.71 2.15
N ASP A 29 2.28 6.46 1.45
CA ASP A 29 3.34 7.43 1.22
C ASP A 29 2.85 8.62 0.38
N ALA A 30 2.21 8.35 -0.75
CA ALA A 30 1.67 9.37 -1.66
C ALA A 30 0.58 10.26 -1.02
N ASN A 31 -0.10 9.76 0.03
CA ASN A 31 -1.10 10.52 0.77
C ASN A 31 -0.57 11.03 2.13
N ASN A 32 0.72 10.84 2.42
CA ASN A 32 1.39 11.19 3.68
C ASN A 32 0.62 10.67 4.92
N LEU A 33 0.07 9.46 4.82
CA LEU A 33 -0.68 8.80 5.88
C LEU A 33 0.23 7.94 6.76
N ARG A 34 -0.23 7.60 7.96
CA ARG A 34 0.43 6.61 8.83
C ARG A 34 -0.38 5.34 8.92
N GLN A 35 0.26 4.24 9.33
CA GLN A 35 -0.40 2.94 9.52
C GLN A 35 -1.61 3.03 10.45
N LYS A 36 -1.50 3.82 11.53
CA LYS A 36 -2.62 4.10 12.44
C LYS A 36 -3.84 4.77 11.76
N ASP A 37 -3.65 5.54 10.71
CA ASP A 37 -4.75 6.22 10.00
C ASP A 37 -5.57 5.22 9.15
N LEU A 38 -4.97 4.06 8.87
CA LEU A 38 -5.60 2.91 8.24
C LEU A 38 -6.21 1.93 9.26
N ALA A 39 -5.84 1.99 10.55
CA ALA A 39 -6.40 1.12 11.58
C ALA A 39 -7.95 1.06 11.57
N PRO A 40 -8.71 2.16 11.34
CA PRO A 40 -10.17 2.09 11.22
C PRO A 40 -10.69 1.26 10.04
N ILE A 41 -9.89 1.08 8.99
CA ILE A 41 -10.25 0.28 7.81
C ILE A 41 -10.11 -1.22 8.11
N PHE A 42 -9.03 -1.57 8.81
CA PHE A 42 -8.56 -2.93 9.04
C PHE A 42 -8.89 -3.50 10.43
N GLY A 43 -9.31 -2.64 11.36
CA GLY A 43 -9.61 -2.96 12.76
C GLY A 43 -8.51 -2.51 13.73
N SER A 44 -7.24 -2.71 13.38
CA SER A 44 -6.10 -2.31 14.22
C SER A 44 -4.86 -2.01 13.39
N GLU A 45 -3.92 -1.25 13.97
CA GLU A 45 -2.62 -0.96 13.37
C GLU A 45 -1.79 -2.24 13.16
N SER A 46 -1.90 -3.23 14.07
CA SER A 46 -1.23 -4.52 13.93
C SER A 46 -1.58 -5.21 12.62
N ILE A 47 -2.87 -5.18 12.22
CA ILE A 47 -3.33 -5.79 10.98
C ILE A 47 -2.74 -5.07 9.76
N VAL A 48 -2.63 -3.73 9.82
CA VAL A 48 -1.99 -2.94 8.77
C VAL A 48 -0.53 -3.35 8.61
N SER A 49 0.19 -3.48 9.72
CA SER A 49 1.59 -3.93 9.74
C SER A 49 1.74 -5.35 9.17
N GLU A 50 0.85 -6.28 9.53
CA GLU A 50 0.85 -7.64 8.97
C GLU A 50 0.63 -7.65 7.46
N ILE A 51 -0.25 -6.79 6.95
CA ILE A 51 -0.50 -6.65 5.50
C ILE A 51 0.74 -6.07 4.81
N LEU A 52 1.31 -4.99 5.34
CA LEU A 52 2.53 -4.37 4.80
C LEU A 52 3.73 -5.32 4.82
N ARG A 53 3.73 -6.30 5.73
CA ARG A 53 4.76 -7.35 5.82
C ARG A 53 4.42 -8.60 5.00
N ASN A 54 3.39 -8.57 4.17
CA ASN A 54 2.88 -9.72 3.42
C ASN A 54 2.54 -10.96 4.29
N LYS A 55 2.36 -10.78 5.61
CA LYS A 55 1.91 -11.85 6.51
C LYS A 55 0.42 -12.14 6.36
N ARG A 56 -0.34 -11.14 5.90
CA ARG A 56 -1.79 -11.22 5.72
C ARG A 56 -2.22 -10.63 4.38
N ALA A 57 -3.04 -11.37 3.64
CA ALA A 57 -3.58 -10.90 2.37
C ALA A 57 -4.71 -9.86 2.56
N LEU A 58 -4.82 -8.94 1.60
CA LEU A 58 -5.97 -8.03 1.50
C LEU A 58 -7.22 -8.80 1.08
N ASN A 59 -8.31 -8.65 1.83
CA ASN A 59 -9.60 -9.20 1.43
C ASN A 59 -10.40 -8.19 0.59
N LYS A 60 -11.42 -8.67 -0.13
CA LYS A 60 -12.28 -7.82 -0.98
C LYS A 60 -12.93 -6.66 -0.22
N THR A 61 -13.28 -6.87 1.04
CA THR A 61 -13.86 -5.83 1.92
C THR A 61 -12.87 -4.70 2.19
N HIS A 62 -11.62 -5.03 2.52
CA HIS A 62 -10.54 -4.06 2.73
C HIS A 62 -10.25 -3.31 1.44
N ILE A 63 -10.12 -4.02 0.32
CA ILE A 63 -9.90 -3.41 -1.00
C ILE A 63 -11.01 -2.42 -1.32
N GLY A 64 -12.29 -2.78 -1.09
CA GLY A 64 -13.41 -1.87 -1.31
C GLY A 64 -13.35 -0.61 -0.43
N LYS A 65 -12.97 -0.75 0.84
CA LYS A 65 -12.79 0.40 1.75
C LYS A 65 -11.61 1.29 1.34
N LEU A 66 -10.47 0.68 0.98
CA LEU A 66 -9.29 1.39 0.49
C LEU A 66 -9.61 2.15 -0.80
N SER A 67 -10.27 1.50 -1.74
CA SER A 67 -10.67 2.10 -3.02
C SER A 67 -11.55 3.33 -2.81
N LYS A 68 -12.50 3.26 -1.86
CA LYS A 68 -13.33 4.42 -1.49
C LYS A 68 -12.53 5.55 -0.82
N ARG A 69 -11.59 5.20 0.06
CA ARG A 69 -10.76 6.17 0.80
C ARG A 69 -9.79 6.91 -0.13
N PHE A 70 -9.06 6.15 -0.94
CA PHE A 70 -8.02 6.66 -1.83
C PHE A 70 -8.56 7.07 -3.21
N ARG A 71 -9.85 6.83 -3.48
CA ARG A 71 -10.49 7.05 -4.79
C ARG A 71 -9.75 6.37 -5.95
N VAL A 72 -9.19 5.19 -5.67
CA VAL A 72 -8.50 4.36 -6.66
C VAL A 72 -9.36 3.17 -7.06
N SER A 73 -9.11 2.62 -8.25
CA SER A 73 -9.83 1.42 -8.70
C SER A 73 -9.43 0.21 -7.85
N PRO A 74 -10.38 -0.63 -7.38
CA PRO A 74 -10.08 -1.89 -6.69
C PRO A 74 -9.12 -2.81 -7.45
N ALA A 75 -9.10 -2.70 -8.78
CA ALA A 75 -8.24 -3.47 -9.67
C ALA A 75 -6.75 -3.32 -9.34
N VAL A 76 -6.32 -2.18 -8.78
CA VAL A 76 -4.92 -1.95 -8.40
C VAL A 76 -4.44 -2.84 -7.25
N PHE A 77 -5.34 -3.55 -6.57
CA PHE A 77 -4.99 -4.52 -5.53
C PHE A 77 -5.20 -5.97 -5.98
N PHE A 78 -5.76 -6.19 -7.17
CA PHE A 78 -6.01 -7.52 -7.74
C PHE A 78 -4.96 -7.80 -8.81
N PHE A 79 -3.72 -8.06 -8.40
CA PHE A 79 -2.73 -8.63 -9.32
C PHE A 79 -2.97 -10.13 -9.43
N ARG A 80 -3.15 -10.62 -10.66
CA ARG A 80 -3.25 -12.05 -10.94
C ARG A 80 -1.88 -12.65 -10.66
N THR A 81 -1.74 -13.35 -9.53
CA THR A 81 -0.68 -14.35 -9.39
C THR A 81 -1.00 -15.47 -10.38
N THR A 82 -0.54 -15.35 -11.62
CA THR A 82 -0.49 -16.49 -12.53
C THR A 82 0.54 -17.46 -11.99
N LYS A 83 0.03 -18.57 -11.46
CA LYS A 83 0.77 -19.75 -11.05
C LYS A 83 1.64 -20.29 -12.19
#